data_AF-A0A940X239-F1
#
_entry.id   AF-A0A940X239-F1
#
_cell.length_a   1.000
_cell.length_b   1.000
_cell.length_c   1.000
_cell.angle_alpha   90.00
_cell.angle_beta   90.00
_cell.angle_gamma   90.00
#
_symmetry.space_group_name_H-M   'P 1'
#
loop_
_entity.id
_entity.type
_entity.pdbx_description
1 polymer ?
#
loop_
_entity_poly.entity_id
_entity_poly.type
_entity_poly.pdbx_seq_one_letter_code
_entity_poly.pdbx_strand_id
1 'polypeptide(L)'
;MPEASRASYALPALVYVLFIGVTFFPDVQPVLVKAFGSGPFGLPVTLVVALAQAVLLFPFVFAIHHFMRIAEQAARDGHGIGKVGLLVYAMTVGQRHPRLRRSQVFSLMGLIYFVALCGAWIVYADARGI
;
A
#
# COMPACT_ATOMS: atom_id res chain seq x y z
N MET A 1 -17.37 20.98 -11.81
CA MET A 1 -16.78 19.95 -10.91
C MET A 1 -15.71 19.26 -11.72
N PRO A 2 -14.41 19.35 -11.39
CA PRO A 2 -13.40 18.62 -12.15
C PRO A 2 -13.64 17.13 -11.92
N GLU A 3 -13.83 16.37 -12.99
CA GLU A 3 -13.97 14.92 -12.94
C GLU A 3 -12.84 14.33 -12.10
N ALA A 4 -13.18 13.47 -11.13
CA ALA A 4 -12.18 12.63 -10.50
C ALA A 4 -11.53 11.82 -11.62
N SER A 5 -10.31 12.18 -12.00
CA SER A 5 -9.62 11.55 -13.13
C SER A 5 -9.64 10.04 -12.92
N ARG A 6 -10.04 9.28 -13.94
CA ARG A 6 -10.00 7.80 -13.93
C ARG A 6 -8.61 7.25 -13.53
N ALA A 7 -7.57 8.09 -13.61
CA ALA A 7 -6.23 7.81 -13.08
C ALA A 7 -6.15 7.60 -11.55
N SER A 8 -7.14 8.07 -10.77
CA SER A 8 -7.16 7.97 -9.30
C SER A 8 -7.20 6.54 -8.77
N TYR A 9 -7.68 5.59 -9.57
CA TYR A 9 -7.67 4.15 -9.24
C TYR A 9 -6.60 3.37 -10.02
N ALA A 10 -6.11 3.91 -11.13
CA ALA A 10 -5.11 3.24 -11.96
C ALA A 10 -3.80 3.04 -11.19
N LEU A 11 -3.31 4.05 -10.47
CA LEU A 11 -2.08 3.93 -9.69
C LEU A 11 -2.22 2.94 -8.52
N PRO A 12 -3.25 3.00 -7.65
CA PRO A 12 -3.47 1.97 -6.63
C PRO A 12 -3.56 0.55 -7.21
N ALA A 13 -4.29 0.37 -8.32
CA ALA A 13 -4.43 -0.92 -8.97
C ALA A 13 -3.10 -1.44 -9.53
N LEU A 14 -2.31 -0.57 -10.17
CA LEU A 14 -0.99 -0.91 -10.68
C LEU A 14 -0.04 -1.34 -9.55
N VAL A 15 0.01 -0.57 -8.46
CA VAL A 15 0.82 -0.90 -7.29
C VAL A 15 0.42 -2.25 -6.70
N TYR A 16 -0.89 -2.50 -6.58
CA TYR A 16 -1.44 -3.75 -6.07
C TYR A 16 -1.06 -4.96 -6.94
N VAL A 17 -1.25 -4.85 -8.26
CA VAL A 17 -0.89 -5.91 -9.22
C VAL A 17 0.62 -6.15 -9.23
N LEU A 18 1.44 -5.10 -9.15
CA LEU A 18 2.89 -5.23 -9.12
C LEU A 18 3.37 -5.98 -7.87
N PHE A 19 2.86 -5.62 -6.68
CA PHE A 19 3.24 -6.31 -5.46
C PHE A 19 2.90 -7.80 -5.51
N ILE A 20 1.69 -8.15 -5.95
CA ILE A 20 1.27 -9.55 -6.10
C ILE A 20 2.09 -10.23 -7.19
N GLY A 21 2.30 -9.57 -8.33
CA GLY A 21 3.00 -10.11 -9.49
C GLY A 21 4.45 -10.50 -9.19
N VAL A 22 5.14 -9.76 -8.32
CA VAL A 22 6.50 -10.07 -7.89
C VAL A 22 6.63 -11.46 -7.27
N THR A 23 5.57 -12.00 -6.65
CA THR A 23 5.60 -13.38 -6.09
C THR A 23 5.82 -14.48 -7.13
N PHE A 24 5.54 -14.19 -8.41
CA PHE A 24 5.71 -15.13 -9.50
C PHE A 24 7.10 -15.06 -10.15
N PHE A 25 7.94 -14.08 -9.77
CA PHE A 25 9.27 -13.94 -10.35
C PHE A 25 10.17 -15.09 -9.91
N PRO A 26 10.93 -15.71 -10.83
CA PRO A 26 11.79 -16.85 -10.51
C PRO A 26 12.77 -16.56 -9.37
N ASP A 27 13.31 -15.35 -9.31
CA ASP A 27 14.28 -14.93 -8.30
C ASP A 27 13.67 -14.81 -6.88
N VAL A 28 12.35 -14.69 -6.79
CA VAL A 28 11.62 -14.55 -5.52
C VAL A 28 11.23 -15.92 -4.96
N GLN A 29 11.03 -16.94 -5.82
CA GLN A 29 10.57 -18.26 -5.39
C GLN A 29 11.49 -18.94 -4.34
N PRO A 30 12.83 -18.90 -4.46
CA PRO A 30 13.71 -19.49 -3.43
C PRO A 30 13.50 -18.87 -2.05
N VAL A 31 13.27 -17.54 -2.00
CA VAL A 31 12.99 -16.81 -0.76
C VAL A 31 11.64 -17.25 -0.19
N LEU A 32 10.61 -17.39 -1.02
CA LEU A 32 9.29 -17.86 -0.58
C LEU A 32 9.33 -19.30 -0.05
N VAL A 33 10.05 -20.20 -0.74
CA VAL A 33 10.23 -21.59 -0.29
C VAL A 33 10.98 -21.63 1.04
N LYS A 34 12.02 -20.81 1.22
CA LYS A 34 12.74 -20.71 2.49
C LYS A 34 11.85 -20.17 3.62
N ALA A 35 10.98 -19.21 3.32
CA ALA A 35 10.10 -18.58 4.29
C ALA A 35 8.90 -19.45 4.69
N PHE A 36 8.28 -20.16 3.75
CA PHE A 36 6.96 -20.79 3.94
C PHE A 36 6.92 -22.28 3.58
N GLY A 37 8.03 -22.84 3.10
CA GLY A 37 8.10 -24.19 2.53
C GLY A 37 7.65 -24.23 1.07
N SER A 38 7.87 -25.37 0.39
CA SER A 38 7.53 -25.55 -1.03
C SER A 38 6.03 -25.76 -1.28
N GLY A 39 5.30 -26.30 -0.30
CA GLY A 39 3.90 -26.70 -0.42
C GLY A 39 3.03 -26.34 0.80
N PRO A 40 2.95 -25.05 1.21
CA PRO A 40 2.07 -24.66 2.31
C PRO A 40 0.62 -25.06 1.99
N PHE A 41 -0.04 -25.71 2.94
CA PHE A 41 -1.41 -26.25 2.78
C PHE A 41 -1.58 -27.21 1.58
N GLY A 42 -0.50 -27.80 1.07
CA GLY A 42 -0.53 -28.67 -0.11
C GLY A 42 -0.65 -27.92 -1.45
N LEU A 43 -0.51 -26.59 -1.45
CA LEU A 43 -0.59 -25.74 -2.63
C LEU A 43 0.79 -25.14 -2.99
N PRO A 44 1.02 -24.72 -4.25
CA PRO A 44 2.25 -24.03 -4.63
C PRO A 44 2.47 -22.78 -3.77
N VAL A 45 3.68 -22.62 -3.22
CA VAL A 45 4.01 -21.50 -2.32
C VAL A 45 3.72 -20.13 -2.95
N THR A 46 3.97 -19.98 -4.24
CA THR A 46 3.70 -18.74 -4.99
C THR A 46 2.23 -18.36 -4.94
N LEU A 47 1.31 -19.34 -5.12
CA LEU A 47 -0.13 -19.09 -5.08
C LEU A 47 -0.59 -18.71 -3.67
N VAL A 48 -0.12 -19.42 -2.65
CA VAL A 48 -0.49 -19.13 -1.25
C VAL A 48 -0.03 -17.74 -0.84
N VAL A 49 1.21 -17.38 -1.17
CA VAL A 49 1.76 -16.06 -0.85
C VAL A 49 1.07 -14.96 -1.67
N ALA A 50 0.78 -15.19 -2.95
CA ALA A 50 0.05 -14.24 -3.78
C ALA A 50 -1.34 -13.94 -3.22
N LEU A 51 -2.08 -14.97 -2.78
CA LEU A 51 -3.39 -14.82 -2.15
C LEU A 51 -3.29 -14.09 -0.81
N ALA A 52 -2.31 -14.45 0.03
CA ALA A 52 -2.08 -13.77 1.30
C ALA A 52 -1.75 -12.28 1.07
N GLN A 53 -0.86 -11.96 0.13
CA GLN A 53 -0.55 -10.57 -0.24
C GLN A 53 -1.76 -9.85 -0.80
N ALA A 54 -2.57 -10.49 -1.64
CA ALA A 54 -3.79 -9.90 -2.16
C ALA A 54 -4.73 -9.48 -1.02
N VAL A 55 -4.98 -10.35 -0.05
CA VAL A 55 -5.82 -10.05 1.10
C VAL A 55 -5.19 -8.96 1.98
N LEU A 56 -3.91 -9.09 2.31
CA LEU A 56 -3.22 -8.16 3.22
C LEU A 56 -3.00 -6.78 2.61
N LEU A 57 -2.78 -6.65 1.30
CA LEU A 57 -2.56 -5.37 0.64
C LEU A 57 -3.84 -4.70 0.17
N PHE A 58 -4.98 -5.40 0.14
CA PHE A 58 -6.24 -4.82 -0.31
C PHE A 58 -6.66 -3.56 0.48
N PRO A 59 -6.58 -3.52 1.83
CA PRO A 59 -6.83 -2.30 2.59
C PRO A 59 -5.92 -1.12 2.20
N PHE A 60 -4.68 -1.42 1.80
CA PHE A 60 -3.70 -0.40 1.41
C PHE A 60 -4.07 0.28 0.08
N VAL A 61 -4.76 -0.40 -0.83
CA VAL A 61 -5.27 0.19 -2.08
C VAL A 61 -6.23 1.37 -1.79
N PHE A 62 -7.11 1.21 -0.80
CA PHE A 62 -8.01 2.30 -0.38
C PHE A 62 -7.24 3.46 0.24
N ALA A 63 -6.18 3.17 1.00
CA ALA A 63 -5.32 4.18 1.59
C ALA A 63 -4.64 5.03 0.51
N ILE A 64 -4.08 4.41 -0.53
CA ILE A 64 -3.46 5.12 -1.67
C ILE A 64 -4.52 5.97 -2.38
N HIS A 65 -5.73 5.44 -2.62
CA HIS A 65 -6.79 6.23 -3.25
C HIS A 65 -7.13 7.51 -2.46
N HIS A 66 -7.29 7.39 -1.14
CA HIS A 66 -7.54 8.55 -0.28
C HIS A 66 -6.35 9.50 -0.21
N PHE A 67 -5.13 8.98 -0.22
CA PHE A 67 -3.91 9.78 -0.30
C PHE A 67 -3.83 10.57 -1.61
N MET A 68 -4.18 9.98 -2.75
CA MET A 68 -4.21 10.67 -4.05
C MET A 68 -5.18 11.85 -4.05
N ARG A 69 -6.36 11.71 -3.44
CA ARG A 69 -7.32 12.83 -3.26
C ARG A 69 -6.74 13.97 -2.43
N ILE A 70 -5.96 13.66 -1.40
CA ILE A 70 -5.27 14.65 -0.58
C ILE A 70 -4.16 15.33 -1.40
N ALA A 71 -3.41 14.57 -2.19
CA ALA A 71 -2.36 15.10 -3.05
C ALA A 71 -2.90 16.01 -4.17
N GLU A 72 -4.04 15.66 -4.76
CA GLU A 72 -4.76 16.53 -5.70
C GLU A 72 -5.18 17.84 -5.05
N GLN A 73 -5.68 17.80 -3.80
CA GLN A 73 -6.02 19.01 -3.07
C GLN A 73 -4.77 19.84 -2.74
N ALA A 74 -3.67 19.20 -2.33
CA ALA A 74 -2.40 19.89 -2.06
C ALA A 74 -1.89 20.64 -3.30
N ALA A 75 -1.97 20.00 -4.47
CA ALA A 75 -1.61 20.61 -5.75
C ALA A 75 -2.51 21.81 -6.10
N ARG A 76 -3.82 21.72 -5.83
CA ARG A 76 -4.76 22.84 -6.04
C ARG A 76 -4.52 24.00 -5.09
N ASP A 77 -4.10 23.71 -3.87
CA ASP A 77 -3.77 24.71 -2.85
C ASP A 77 -2.38 25.36 -3.10
N GLY A 78 -1.69 25.01 -4.20
CA GLY A 78 -0.38 25.56 -4.55
C GLY A 78 0.77 25.04 -3.68
N HIS A 79 0.55 23.99 -2.88
CA HIS A 79 1.61 23.38 -2.10
C HIS A 79 2.48 22.51 -3.00
N GLY A 80 3.81 22.73 -2.94
CA GLY A 80 4.78 21.89 -3.62
C GLY A 80 4.72 20.45 -3.13
N ILE A 81 4.72 19.50 -4.07
CA ILE A 81 4.65 18.04 -3.83
C ILE A 81 6.02 17.51 -3.35
N GLY A 82 6.64 18.17 -2.37
CA GLY A 82 7.79 17.60 -1.67
C GLY A 82 7.34 16.40 -0.85
N LYS A 83 8.15 15.33 -0.77
CA LYS A 83 7.81 14.09 -0.04
C LYS A 83 7.38 14.35 1.41
N VAL A 84 8.12 15.22 2.10
CA VAL A 84 7.83 15.61 3.50
C VAL A 84 6.64 16.57 3.57
N GLY A 85 6.59 17.56 2.65
CA GLY A 85 5.50 18.54 2.60
C GLY A 85 4.13 17.88 2.39
N LEU A 86 4.06 16.86 1.55
CA LEU A 86 2.84 16.13 1.25
C LEU A 86 2.35 15.30 2.46
N LEU A 87 3.27 14.69 3.21
CA LEU A 87 2.94 13.97 4.44
C LEU A 87 2.41 14.91 5.52
N VAL A 88 3.09 16.05 5.74
CA VAL A 88 2.64 17.07 6.69
C VAL A 88 1.29 17.65 6.29
N TYR A 89 1.07 17.89 4.99
CA TYR A 89 -0.22 18.31 4.47
C TYR A 89 -1.29 17.25 4.74
N ALA A 90 -1.03 15.97 4.47
CA ALA A 90 -1.96 14.88 4.74
C ALA A 90 -2.35 14.77 6.22
N MET A 91 -1.45 15.10 7.15
CA MET A 91 -1.73 15.12 8.59
C MET A 91 -2.60 16.32 9.04
N THR A 92 -2.66 17.39 8.25
CA THR A 92 -3.32 18.65 8.67
C THR A 92 -4.50 19.05 7.77
N VAL A 93 -4.68 18.39 6.63
CA VAL A 93 -5.67 18.73 5.60
C VAL A 93 -7.10 18.78 6.13
N GLY A 94 -7.48 17.90 7.06
CA GLY A 94 -8.83 17.84 7.61
C GLY A 94 -9.22 19.03 8.49
N GLN A 95 -8.25 19.84 8.93
CA GLN A 95 -8.52 21.10 9.62
C GLN A 95 -8.90 22.20 8.63
N ARG A 96 -8.23 22.25 7.47
CA ARG A 96 -8.46 23.26 6.41
C ARG A 96 -9.63 22.90 5.50
N HIS A 97 -9.79 21.60 5.20
CA HIS A 97 -10.80 21.05 4.31
C HIS A 97 -11.59 19.94 5.02
N PRO A 98 -12.67 20.26 5.76
CA PRO A 98 -13.43 19.27 6.54
C PRO A 98 -13.95 18.08 5.71
N ARG A 99 -14.22 18.29 4.42
CA ARG A 99 -14.63 17.25 3.46
C ARG A 99 -13.57 16.15 3.28
N LEU A 100 -12.30 16.45 3.54
CA LEU A 100 -11.18 15.52 3.42
C LEU A 100 -10.82 14.82 4.74
N ARG A 101 -11.48 15.12 5.87
CA ARG A 101 -11.22 14.44 7.15
C ARG A 101 -11.33 12.93 7.07
N ARG A 102 -12.35 12.43 6.37
CA ARG A 102 -12.51 10.98 6.14
C ARG A 102 -11.30 10.43 5.37
N SER A 103 -10.92 11.07 4.27
CA SER A 103 -9.74 10.67 3.49
C SER A 103 -8.45 10.71 4.30
N GLN A 104 -8.28 11.71 5.16
CA GLN A 104 -7.13 11.81 6.07
C GLN A 104 -7.07 10.59 6.99
N VAL A 105 -8.19 10.22 7.64
CA VAL A 105 -8.23 9.06 8.54
C VAL A 105 -7.90 7.77 7.79
N PHE A 106 -8.52 7.52 6.63
CA PHE A 106 -8.24 6.32 5.84
C PHE A 106 -6.79 6.26 5.35
N SER A 107 -6.23 7.39 4.92
CA SER A 107 -4.84 7.47 4.47
C SER A 107 -3.86 7.21 5.62
N LEU A 108 -4.08 7.80 6.80
CA LEU A 108 -3.21 7.63 7.96
C LEU A 108 -3.30 6.21 8.54
N MET A 109 -4.52 5.68 8.71
CA MET A 109 -4.72 4.30 9.17
C MET A 109 -4.10 3.30 8.21
N GLY A 110 -4.24 3.52 6.89
CA GLY A 110 -3.62 2.67 5.90
C GLY A 110 -2.09 2.74 5.88
N LEU A 111 -1.51 3.92 6.14
CA LEU A 111 -0.06 4.05 6.31
C LEU A 111 0.43 3.28 7.55
N ILE A 112 -0.25 3.44 8.69
CA ILE A 112 0.09 2.73 9.93
C ILE A 112 -0.01 1.21 9.71
N TYR A 113 -1.10 0.76 9.09
CA TYR A 113 -1.31 -0.63 8.75
C TYR A 113 -0.19 -1.18 7.85
N PHE A 114 0.19 -0.45 6.80
CA PHE A 114 1.27 -0.86 5.90
C PHE A 114 2.63 -0.92 6.62
N VAL A 115 2.94 0.07 7.46
CA VAL A 115 4.17 0.06 8.27
C VAL A 115 4.18 -1.14 9.23
N ALA A 116 3.06 -1.44 9.88
CA ALA A 116 2.94 -2.61 10.74
C ALA A 116 3.13 -3.93 9.97
N LEU A 117 2.55 -4.02 8.76
CA LEU A 117 2.71 -5.18 7.89
C LEU A 117 4.18 -5.38 7.47
N CYS A 118 4.86 -4.31 7.06
CA CYS A 118 6.29 -4.34 6.75
C CYS A 118 7.12 -4.73 7.98
N GLY A 119 6.82 -4.16 9.15
CA GLY A 119 7.49 -4.49 10.41
C GLY A 119 7.33 -5.96 10.78
N ALA A 120 6.12 -6.51 10.67
CA ALA A 120 5.85 -7.92 10.92
C ALA A 120 6.64 -8.82 9.96
N TRP A 121 6.71 -8.46 8.67
CA TRP A 121 7.53 -9.18 7.70
C TRP A 121 9.02 -9.14 8.03
N ILE A 122 9.56 -7.96 8.37
CA ILE A 122 10.98 -7.79 8.73
C ILE A 122 11.33 -8.66 9.93
N VAL A 123 10.53 -8.62 11.00
CA VAL A 123 10.75 -9.45 12.20
C VAL A 123 10.68 -10.94 11.86
N TYR A 124 9.74 -11.35 10.99
CA TYR A 124 9.63 -12.74 10.54
C TYR A 124 10.83 -13.19 9.69
N ALA A 125 11.28 -12.35 8.76
CA ALA A 125 12.43 -12.61 7.90
C ALA A 125 13.72 -12.75 8.71
N ASP A 126 13.94 -11.83 9.66
CA ASP A 126 15.08 -11.85 10.58
C ASP A 126 15.09 -13.15 11.41
N ALA A 127 13.94 -13.54 11.99
CA ALA A 127 13.81 -14.79 12.74
C ALA A 127 14.05 -16.06 11.90
N ARG A 128 13.96 -15.97 10.57
CA ARG A 128 14.23 -17.06 9.61
C ARG A 128 15.60 -16.95 8.93
N GLY A 129 16.38 -15.92 9.25
CA GLY A 129 17.68 -15.63 8.62
C GLY A 129 17.56 -15.41 7.11
N ILE A 130 16.52 -14.71 6.67
CA ILE A 130 16.22 -14.39 5.26
C ILE A 130 16.60 -12.95 4.95
#